data_AF-A0A127BTT5-F1
#
_entry.id   AF-A0A127BTT5-F1
#
_cell.length_a   1.000
_cell.length_b   1.000
_cell.length_c   1.000
_cell.angle_alpha   90.00
_cell.angle_beta   90.00
_cell.angle_gamma   90.00
#
_symmetry.space_group_name_H-M   'P 1'
#
loop_
_entity.id
_entity.type
_entity.pdbx_description
1 polymer ?
#
loop_
_entity_poly.entity_id
_entity_poly.type
_entity_poly.pdbx_seq_one_letter_code
_entity_poly.pdbx_strand_id
1 'polypeptide(L)'
;LERQAALDSGALAIAERGGKIISVDNDKILFSGNGDTLRIPLVMYQRSNKNTCMHQKPRVRRGKCIKKGQILADGAATVGGELSLGKNLLVAYMPWEGYNFEDAVLISERLVYEDV
;
A
#
# COMPACT_ATOMS: atom_id res chain seq x y z
N LEU A 1 -7.25 -14.39 1.08
CA LEU A 1 -8.31 -13.55 1.72
C LEU A 1 -7.94 -12.07 1.68
N GLU A 2 -6.68 -11.78 1.95
CA GLU A 2 -5.99 -10.49 1.96
C GLU A 2 -6.28 -9.63 0.73
N ARG A 3 -6.23 -10.23 -0.46
CA ARG A 3 -6.55 -9.53 -1.71
C ARG A 3 -8.00 -9.04 -1.77
N GLN A 4 -8.94 -9.89 -1.38
CA GLN A 4 -10.37 -9.54 -1.38
C GLN A 4 -10.65 -8.48 -0.32
N ALA A 5 -10.10 -8.65 0.90
CA ALA A 5 -10.21 -7.68 1.97
C ALA A 5 -9.65 -6.30 1.58
N ALA A 6 -8.50 -6.26 0.89
CA ALA A 6 -7.92 -5.01 0.43
C ALA A 6 -8.78 -4.34 -0.66
N LEU A 7 -9.36 -5.11 -1.58
CA LEU A 7 -10.28 -4.59 -2.60
C LEU A 7 -11.57 -4.03 -1.99
N ASP A 8 -12.18 -4.77 -1.06
CA ASP A 8 -13.44 -4.39 -0.42
C ASP A 8 -13.27 -3.25 0.59
N SER A 9 -12.04 -3.00 1.06
CA SER A 9 -11.73 -1.91 2.00
C SER A 9 -11.93 -0.50 1.41
N GLY A 10 -11.92 -0.36 0.08
CA GLY A 10 -11.96 0.94 -0.59
C GLY A 10 -10.69 1.79 -0.45
N ALA A 11 -9.63 1.29 0.20
CA ALA A 11 -8.38 2.02 0.39
C ALA A 11 -7.50 2.05 -0.87
N LEU A 12 -7.70 1.10 -1.79
CA LEU A 12 -6.96 0.97 -3.04
C LEU A 12 -7.55 1.87 -4.15
N ALA A 13 -6.70 2.41 -5.02
CA ALA A 13 -7.17 3.06 -6.24
C ALA A 13 -7.25 2.02 -7.37
N ILE A 14 -8.44 1.77 -7.90
CA ILE A 14 -8.72 0.75 -8.92
C ILE A 14 -9.12 1.42 -10.24
N ALA A 15 -8.70 0.85 -11.37
CA ALA A 15 -9.10 1.33 -12.68
C ALA A 15 -10.54 0.90 -13.00
N GLU A 16 -11.46 1.86 -13.09
CA GLU A 16 -12.84 1.59 -13.51
C GLU A 16 -12.97 1.16 -14.98
N ARG A 17 -12.00 1.57 -15.81
CA ARG A 17 -11.95 1.31 -17.25
C ARG A 17 -10.54 0.90 -17.68
N GLY A 18 -10.47 0.16 -18.79
CA GLY A 18 -9.19 -0.15 -19.44
C GLY A 18 -8.64 1.04 -20.21
N GLY A 19 -7.31 1.15 -20.31
CA GLY A 19 -6.66 2.26 -21.00
C GLY A 19 -5.15 2.25 -20.87
N LYS A 20 -4.49 3.30 -21.37
CA LYS A 20 -3.04 3.49 -21.33
C LYS A 20 -2.68 4.66 -20.42
N ILE A 21 -1.70 4.47 -19.56
CA ILE A 21 -1.25 5.53 -18.64
C ILE A 21 -0.45 6.59 -19.40
N ILE A 22 -0.88 7.84 -19.27
CA ILE A 22 -0.27 9.00 -19.90
C ILE A 22 0.82 9.58 -18.99
N SER A 23 0.50 9.77 -17.71
CA SER A 23 1.43 10.23 -16.68
C SER A 23 1.04 9.68 -15.31
N VAL A 24 2.03 9.64 -14.43
CA VAL A 24 1.88 9.23 -13.03
C VAL A 24 2.57 10.30 -12.22
N ASP A 25 1.77 11.06 -11.48
CA ASP A 25 2.25 12.05 -10.52
C ASP A 25 1.99 11.51 -9.11
N ASN A 26 2.54 12.20 -8.10
CA ASN A 26 2.32 11.81 -6.72
C ASN A 26 0.87 12.06 -6.25
N ASP A 27 0.21 13.10 -6.77
CA ASP A 27 -1.15 13.50 -6.38
C ASP A 27 -2.24 12.91 -7.29
N LYS A 28 -1.88 12.39 -8.46
CA LYS A 28 -2.84 11.95 -9.47
C LYS A 28 -2.24 10.98 -10.49
N ILE A 29 -3.12 10.17 -11.08
CA ILE A 29 -2.81 9.32 -12.22
C ILE A 29 -3.66 9.75 -13.40
N LEU A 30 -3.02 9.96 -14.56
CA LEU A 30 -3.68 10.28 -15.82
C LEU A 30 -3.61 9.07 -16.76
N PHE A 31 -4.76 8.59 -17.23
CA PHE A 31 -4.80 7.53 -18.23
C PHE A 31 -5.83 7.84 -19.32
N SER A 32 -5.54 7.38 -20.54
CA SER A 32 -6.43 7.49 -21.70
C SER A 32 -7.18 6.17 -21.90
N GLY A 33 -8.50 6.21 -21.98
CA GLY A 33 -9.34 5.05 -22.26
C GLY A 33 -10.50 5.43 -23.17
N ASN A 34 -10.71 4.67 -24.25
CA ASN A 34 -11.79 4.88 -25.23
C ASN A 34 -11.89 6.31 -25.81
N GLY A 35 -10.76 7.01 -25.96
CA GLY A 35 -10.70 8.37 -26.52
C GLY A 35 -10.71 9.49 -25.47
N ASP A 36 -11.12 9.22 -24.24
CA ASP A 36 -11.14 10.20 -23.16
C ASP A 36 -9.89 10.10 -22.27
N THR A 37 -9.50 11.22 -21.68
CA THR A 37 -8.46 11.26 -20.64
C THR A 37 -9.12 11.35 -19.27
N LEU A 38 -8.88 10.36 -18.42
CA LEU A 38 -9.40 10.28 -17.07
C LEU A 38 -8.31 10.62 -16.06
N ARG A 39 -8.68 11.44 -15.07
CA ARG A 39 -7.82 11.83 -13.95
C ARG A 39 -8.33 11.19 -12.67
N ILE A 40 -7.46 10.41 -12.03
CA ILE A 40 -7.74 9.80 -10.73
C ILE A 40 -6.88 10.51 -9.69
N PRO A 41 -7.45 11.32 -8.79
CA PRO A 41 -6.71 11.90 -7.68
C PRO A 41 -6.32 10.81 -6.67
N LEU A 42 -5.13 10.94 -6.09
CA LEU A 42 -4.63 10.07 -5.04
C LEU A 42 -4.74 10.77 -3.69
N VAL A 43 -5.05 9.99 -2.66
CA VAL A 43 -5.07 10.47 -1.28
C VAL A 43 -3.64 10.59 -0.77
N MET A 44 -3.19 11.80 -0.41
CA MET A 44 -1.83 12.06 0.03
C MET A 44 -1.79 12.63 1.45
N TYR A 45 -1.16 11.89 2.37
CA TYR A 45 -0.90 12.31 3.76
C TYR A 45 -2.15 12.80 4.53
N GLN A 46 -3.30 12.17 4.28
CA GLN A 46 -4.55 12.52 4.95
C GLN A 46 -4.62 11.86 6.32
N ARG A 47 -5.08 12.58 7.34
CA ARG A 47 -5.29 12.03 8.69
C ARG A 47 -6.60 11.24 8.74
N SER A 48 -6.57 10.03 9.30
CA SER A 48 -7.76 9.24 9.57
C SER A 48 -8.48 9.66 10.86
N ASN A 49 -9.69 9.15 11.08
CA ASN A 49 -10.46 9.36 12.32
C ASN A 49 -9.73 8.86 13.58
N LYS A 50 -8.73 7.96 13.42
CA LYS A 50 -7.90 7.42 14.51
C LYS A 50 -6.45 7.91 14.42
N ASN A 51 -6.22 9.04 13.75
CA ASN A 51 -4.92 9.72 13.65
C ASN A 51 -3.83 8.92 12.93
N THR A 52 -4.19 7.95 12.10
CA THR A 52 -3.24 7.26 11.22
C THR A 52 -3.10 7.99 9.88
N CYS A 53 -1.98 7.77 9.19
CA CYS A 53 -1.73 8.37 7.88
C CYS A 53 -2.37 7.54 6.77
N MET A 54 -3.30 8.16 6.03
CA MET A 54 -3.87 7.65 4.79
C MET A 54 -3.07 8.22 3.62
N HIS A 55 -2.35 7.36 2.93
CA HIS A 55 -1.51 7.75 1.81
C HIS A 55 -1.53 6.65 0.75
N GLN A 56 -1.86 7.04 -0.49
CA GLN A 56 -1.91 6.16 -1.63
C GLN A 56 -0.63 6.30 -2.47
N LYS A 57 0.04 5.18 -2.73
CA LYS A 57 1.26 5.12 -3.53
C LYS A 57 0.96 4.56 -4.92
N PRO A 58 1.19 5.32 -6.00
CA PRO A 58 1.00 4.80 -7.34
C PRO A 58 1.97 3.64 -7.61
N ARG A 59 1.45 2.54 -8.17
CA ARG A 59 2.25 1.36 -8.53
C ARG A 59 2.57 1.27 -10.01
N VAL A 60 1.80 2.00 -10.80
CA VAL A 60 1.84 1.91 -12.24
C VAL A 60 2.86 2.87 -12.82
N ARG A 61 3.33 2.58 -14.04
CA ARG A 61 4.31 3.40 -14.75
C ARG A 61 3.69 3.96 -16.02
N ARG A 62 4.20 5.12 -16.46
CA ARG A 62 3.83 5.74 -17.74
C ARG A 62 3.94 4.73 -18.89
N GLY A 63 2.97 4.76 -19.80
CA GLY A 63 2.95 3.93 -21.01
C GLY A 63 2.40 2.52 -20.81
N LYS A 64 2.15 2.06 -19.58
CA LYS A 64 1.57 0.74 -19.31
C LYS A 64 0.08 0.72 -19.66
N CYS A 65 -0.36 -0.36 -20.31
CA CYS A 65 -1.77 -0.63 -20.55
C CYS A 65 -2.38 -1.31 -19.32
N ILE A 66 -3.52 -0.80 -18.88
CA ILE A 66 -4.26 -1.22 -17.70
C ILE A 66 -5.61 -1.78 -18.12
N LYS A 67 -6.05 -2.85 -17.46
CA LYS A 67 -7.39 -3.42 -17.64
C LYS A 67 -8.35 -2.89 -16.57
N LYS A 68 -9.64 -2.92 -16.86
CA LYS A 68 -10.68 -2.68 -15.86
C LYS A 68 -10.47 -3.60 -14.65
N GLY A 69 -10.60 -3.05 -13.44
CA GLY A 69 -10.43 -3.78 -12.18
C GLY A 69 -8.98 -3.94 -11.73
N GLN A 70 -8.01 -3.43 -12.49
CA GLN A 70 -6.60 -3.48 -12.09
C GLN A 70 -6.25 -2.35 -11.13
N ILE A 71 -5.41 -2.64 -10.15
CA ILE A 71 -4.97 -1.69 -9.12
C ILE A 71 -3.96 -0.71 -9.71
N LEU A 72 -4.22 0.57 -9.49
CA LEU A 72 -3.40 1.70 -9.93
C LEU A 72 -2.48 2.19 -8.81
N ALA A 73 -2.99 2.28 -7.58
CA ALA A 73 -2.24 2.69 -6.40
C ALA A 73 -2.60 1.81 -5.19
N ASP A 74 -1.58 1.48 -4.40
CA ASP A 74 -1.75 0.86 -3.09
C ASP A 74 -2.16 1.94 -2.08
N GLY A 75 -3.00 1.60 -1.11
CA GLY A 75 -3.40 2.48 0.00
C GLY A 75 -2.63 2.21 1.29
N ALA A 76 -3.10 2.80 2.39
CA ALA A 76 -2.55 2.56 3.71
C ALA A 76 -2.69 1.07 4.09
N ALA A 77 -1.61 0.48 4.59
CA ALA A 77 -1.52 -0.94 4.97
C ALA A 77 -1.85 -1.93 3.83
N THR A 78 -1.53 -1.58 2.59
CA THR A 78 -1.61 -2.51 1.46
C THR A 78 -0.32 -2.51 0.66
N VAL A 79 0.06 -3.68 0.17
CA VAL A 79 1.20 -3.87 -0.74
C VAL A 79 0.75 -4.89 -1.77
N GLY A 80 0.95 -4.61 -3.05
CA GLY A 80 0.65 -5.65 -4.03
C GLY A 80 -0.81 -5.73 -4.44
N GLY A 81 -1.70 -4.90 -3.87
CA GLY A 81 -3.15 -5.16 -3.89
C GLY A 81 -3.63 -6.10 -2.80
N GLU A 82 -2.77 -6.43 -1.85
CA GLU A 82 -3.07 -7.31 -0.72
C GLU A 82 -2.90 -6.53 0.59
N LEU A 83 -3.63 -6.97 1.61
CA LEU A 83 -3.53 -6.39 2.93
C LEU A 83 -2.16 -6.70 3.56
N SER A 84 -1.47 -5.66 4.03
CA SER A 84 -0.14 -5.73 4.66
C SER A 84 -0.14 -4.91 5.93
N LEU A 85 -0.60 -5.51 7.04
CA LEU A 85 -0.71 -4.84 8.35
C LEU A 85 0.62 -4.71 9.10
N GLY A 86 1.64 -5.46 8.69
CA GLY A 86 2.92 -5.52 9.37
C GLY A 86 4.05 -5.94 8.43
N LYS A 87 5.10 -6.53 9.00
CA LYS A 87 6.33 -6.90 8.32
C LYS A 87 6.73 -8.32 8.66
N ASN A 88 7.44 -8.96 7.74
CA ASN A 88 8.02 -10.27 7.97
C ASN A 88 9.34 -10.09 8.72
N LEU A 89 9.45 -10.69 9.91
CA LEU A 89 10.62 -10.64 10.76
C LEU A 89 11.22 -12.05 10.93
N LEU A 90 12.54 -12.12 11.09
CA LEU A 90 13.20 -13.35 11.54
C LEU A 90 13.05 -13.45 13.06
N VAL A 91 12.48 -14.55 13.54
CA VAL A 91 12.16 -14.76 14.95
C VAL A 91 12.98 -15.92 15.50
N ALA A 92 13.56 -15.72 16.69
CA ALA A 92 14.21 -16.77 17.46
C ALA A 92 13.42 -17.03 18.76
N TYR A 93 13.11 -18.29 19.03
CA TYR A 93 12.40 -18.71 20.24
C TYR A 93 13.40 -19.26 21.25
N MET A 94 13.93 -18.38 22.11
CA MET A 94 14.84 -18.74 23.20
C MET A 94 14.74 -17.73 24.34
N PRO A 95 14.91 -18.12 25.60
CA PRO A 95 15.14 -17.18 26.69
C PRO A 95 16.40 -16.36 26.42
N TRP A 96 16.35 -15.05 26.63
CA TRP A 96 17.49 -14.16 26.42
C TRP A 96 17.72 -13.26 27.63
N GLU A 97 18.63 -13.69 28.52
CA GLU A 97 19.09 -12.95 29.70
C GLU A 97 17.97 -12.32 30.56
N GLY A 98 16.76 -12.89 30.53
CA GLY A 98 15.58 -12.37 31.24
C GLY A 98 14.92 -11.15 30.59
N TYR A 99 15.43 -10.61 29.48
CA TYR A 99 14.82 -9.48 28.80
C TYR A 99 13.52 -9.82 28.07
N ASN A 100 13.28 -11.09 27.77
CA ASN A 100 12.02 -11.60 27.24
C ASN A 100 11.21 -12.37 28.30
N PHE A 101 11.29 -11.94 29.56
CA PHE A 101 10.48 -12.51 30.63
C PHE A 101 8.99 -12.17 30.44
N GLU A 102 8.12 -13.13 30.74
CA GLU A 102 6.66 -13.07 30.50
C GLU A 102 6.33 -12.72 29.03
N ASP A 103 5.71 -11.56 28.80
CA ASP A 103 5.22 -11.11 27.49
C ASP A 103 6.14 -10.09 26.82
N ALA A 104 7.34 -9.86 27.37
CA ALA A 104 8.30 -8.92 26.80
C ALA A 104 8.90 -9.43 25.49
N VAL A 105 8.96 -8.57 24.47
CA VAL A 105 9.55 -8.88 23.17
C VAL A 105 10.85 -8.09 22.99
N LEU A 106 11.94 -8.82 22.74
CA LEU A 106 13.20 -8.22 22.36
C LEU A 106 13.24 -8.00 20.85
N ILE A 107 13.62 -6.79 20.42
CA ILE A 107 13.75 -6.44 19.00
C ILE A 107 15.18 -6.05 18.67
N SER A 108 15.60 -6.35 17.45
CA SER A 108 16.89 -5.89 16.94
C SER A 108 16.83 -4.40 16.66
N GLU A 109 17.88 -3.67 17.07
CA GLU A 109 18.07 -2.24 16.73
C GLU A 109 18.03 -1.98 15.22
N ARG A 110 18.31 -3.00 14.40
CA ARG A 110 18.20 -2.94 12.94
C ARG A 110 16.82 -2.45 12.49
N LEU A 111 15.74 -2.79 13.20
CA LEU A 111 14.39 -2.34 12.84
C LEU A 111 14.25 -0.81 12.93
N VAL A 112 14.97 -0.19 13.87
CA VAL A 112 14.99 1.27 14.04
C VAL A 112 15.84 1.94 12.96
N TYR A 113 16.99 1.35 12.61
CA TYR A 113 17.90 1.95 11.63
C TYR A 113 17.46 1.77 10.17
N GLU A 114 16.79 0.67 9.85
CA GLU A 114 16.37 0.34 8.48
C GLU A 114 14.92 0.76 8.18
N ASP A 115 14.19 1.35 9.14
CA ASP A 115 12.75 1.66 9.04
C ASP A 115 11.92 0.44 8.56
N VAL A 116 12.24 -0.74 9.11
CA VAL A 116 11.57 -2.01 8.80
C VAL A 116 10.38 -2.21 9.71
#